data_AF-A0A6I5C6G4-F1
#
_entry.id   AF-A0A6I5C6G4-F1
#
_cell.length_a   1.000
_cell.length_b   1.000
_cell.length_c   1.000
_cell.angle_alpha   90.00
_cell.angle_beta   90.00
_cell.angle_gamma   90.00
#
_symmetry.space_group_name_H-M   'P 1'
#
loop_
_entity.id
_entity.type
_entity.pdbx_description
1 polymer ?
#
loop_
_entity_poly.entity_id
_entity_poly.type
_entity_poly.pdbx_seq_one_letter_code
_entity_poly.pdbx_strand_id
1 'polypeptide(L)'
;LRNVAVPGARSDDLDRQVALVLGEPDRVPDICVIMIGANDVTHRMPPTRSVRHLSAAVRLLRAAGAEVVVGTCPDLGTIEPVQQPLRWLARRASRQLAAAQTIGVVEQGGRTVSLGDLLGPEFAANPRELFGPDNYHPSAEGYATAAMAVLPTVCAALGLWPAEEERPDVSRREGFLPVARAAAEAASEAGTEVTAAMPTGPRGPWALLKRRRRRRVPEPQPNQITPSP
;
A
#
# COMPACT_ATOMS: atom_id res chain seq x y z
N LEU A 1 -10.49 -12.33 9.32
CA LEU A 1 -9.23 -11.57 9.22
C LEU A 1 -8.18 -12.23 10.11
N ARG A 2 -6.99 -12.55 9.61
CA ARG A 2 -5.84 -13.05 10.39
C ARG A 2 -4.74 -11.99 10.33
N ASN A 3 -4.18 -11.61 11.47
CA ASN A 3 -3.07 -10.66 11.53
C ASN A 3 -1.81 -11.38 12.03
N VAL A 4 -0.75 -11.36 11.22
CA VAL A 4 0.58 -11.89 11.56
C VAL A 4 1.66 -10.80 11.60
N ALA A 5 1.25 -9.53 11.45
CA ALA A 5 2.15 -8.39 11.48
C ALA A 5 2.70 -8.19 12.90
N VAL A 6 3.97 -7.79 12.97
CA VAL A 6 4.68 -7.55 14.22
C VAL A 6 5.22 -6.12 14.23
N PRO A 7 4.99 -5.33 15.30
CA PRO A 7 5.61 -4.03 15.45
C PRO A 7 7.14 -4.13 15.30
N GLY A 8 7.74 -3.20 14.54
CA GLY A 8 9.19 -3.21 14.28
C GLY A 8 9.67 -4.21 13.24
N ALA A 9 8.78 -5.02 12.64
CA ALA A 9 9.17 -5.93 11.57
C ALA A 9 9.80 -5.19 10.38
N ARG A 10 10.85 -5.78 9.83
CA ARG A 10 11.51 -5.36 8.58
C ARG A 10 11.22 -6.40 7.51
N SER A 11 11.53 -6.10 6.24
CA SER A 11 11.19 -7.01 5.15
C SER A 11 11.82 -8.42 5.27
N ASP A 12 12.91 -8.59 6.01
CA ASP A 12 13.51 -9.91 6.26
C ASP A 12 12.65 -10.83 7.16
N ASP A 13 11.68 -10.30 7.91
CA ASP A 13 10.71 -11.08 8.70
C ASP A 13 9.51 -11.59 7.86
N LEU A 14 9.35 -11.12 6.61
CA LEU A 14 8.22 -11.53 5.77
C LEU A 14 8.20 -13.02 5.48
N ASP A 15 9.37 -13.66 5.39
CA ASP A 15 9.46 -15.11 5.16
C ASP A 15 8.77 -15.90 6.29
N ARG A 16 9.05 -15.53 7.55
CA ARG A 16 8.40 -16.11 8.73
C ARG A 16 6.89 -15.83 8.73
N GLN A 17 6.48 -14.60 8.42
CA GLN A 17 5.06 -14.22 8.39
C GLN A 17 4.28 -14.97 7.31
N VAL A 18 4.85 -15.14 6.11
CA VAL A 18 4.26 -15.94 5.02
C VAL A 18 4.16 -17.41 5.42
N ALA A 19 5.19 -17.97 6.05
CA ALA A 19 5.14 -19.34 6.56
C ALA A 19 4.01 -19.54 7.60
N LEU A 20 3.77 -18.55 8.47
CA LEU A 20 2.65 -18.60 9.41
C LEU A 20 1.28 -18.54 8.72
N VAL A 21 1.16 -17.84 7.60
CA VAL A 21 -0.08 -17.73 6.83
C VAL A 21 -0.34 -18.99 6.02
N LEU A 22 0.69 -19.54 5.37
CA LEU A 22 0.58 -20.70 4.48
C LEU A 22 0.76 -22.05 5.18
N GLY A 23 1.14 -22.07 6.46
CA GLY A 23 1.33 -23.29 7.23
C GLY A 23 0.05 -24.09 7.53
N GLU A 24 -1.13 -23.56 7.21
CA GLU A 24 -2.42 -24.23 7.31
C GLU A 24 -2.97 -24.49 5.89
N PRO A 25 -2.78 -25.70 5.31
CA PRO A 25 -3.08 -25.97 3.90
C PRO A 25 -4.55 -25.74 3.52
N ASP A 26 -5.48 -26.00 4.44
CA ASP A 26 -6.91 -25.85 4.22
C ASP A 26 -7.40 -24.39 4.29
N ARG A 27 -6.47 -23.43 4.46
CA ARG A 27 -6.80 -22.05 4.80
C ARG A 27 -5.93 -21.01 4.08
N VAL A 28 -5.73 -21.22 2.79
CA VAL A 28 -5.14 -20.19 1.91
C VAL A 28 -6.06 -18.96 1.93
N PRO A 29 -5.51 -17.74 2.18
CA PRO A 29 -6.31 -16.54 2.17
C PRO A 29 -6.70 -16.12 0.74
N ASP A 30 -7.91 -15.61 0.55
CA ASP A 30 -8.33 -15.01 -0.73
C ASP A 30 -7.48 -13.78 -1.08
N ILE A 31 -7.06 -13.03 -0.06
CA ILE A 31 -6.23 -11.84 -0.21
C ILE A 31 -5.30 -11.62 0.98
N CYS A 32 -4.09 -11.16 0.68
CA CYS A 32 -3.10 -10.68 1.64
C CYS A 32 -2.82 -9.18 1.42
N VAL A 33 -2.88 -8.41 2.50
CA VAL A 33 -2.47 -7.00 2.51
C VAL A 33 -1.14 -6.89 3.24
N ILE A 34 -0.11 -6.37 2.59
CA ILE A 34 1.23 -6.19 3.16
C ILE A 34 1.54 -4.70 3.27
N MET A 35 2.00 -4.26 4.45
CA MET A 35 2.54 -2.92 4.66
C MET A 35 3.91 -3.08 5.31
N ILE A 36 4.97 -2.70 4.60
CA ILE A 36 6.36 -2.89 5.04
C ILE A 36 7.27 -1.84 4.40
N GLY A 37 8.37 -1.50 5.07
CA GLY A 37 9.40 -0.61 4.52
C GLY A 37 9.78 0.57 5.40
N ALA A 38 8.90 1.05 6.28
CA ALA A 38 9.24 2.15 7.20
C ALA A 38 10.42 1.76 8.11
N ASN A 39 10.36 0.57 8.73
CA ASN A 39 11.45 0.04 9.56
C ASN A 39 12.71 -0.27 8.73
N ASP A 40 12.57 -0.68 7.47
CA ASP A 40 13.70 -0.89 6.57
C ASP A 40 14.49 0.41 6.36
N VAL A 41 13.81 1.54 6.15
CA VAL A 41 14.46 2.85 6.03
C VAL A 41 15.07 3.28 7.37
N THR A 42 14.32 3.20 8.47
CA THR A 42 14.80 3.57 9.82
C THR A 42 16.05 2.79 10.22
N HIS A 43 16.08 1.49 9.91
CA HIS A 43 17.21 0.60 10.21
C HIS A 43 18.22 0.47 9.05
N ARG A 44 18.10 1.30 8.00
CA ARG A 44 19.03 1.38 6.87
C ARG A 44 19.26 0.04 6.16
N MET A 45 18.21 -0.78 6.03
CA MET A 45 18.26 -1.97 5.19
C MET A 45 18.51 -1.56 3.74
N PRO A 46 19.45 -2.22 3.02
CA PRO A 46 19.65 -1.93 1.60
C PRO A 46 18.35 -2.12 0.80
N PRO A 47 17.92 -1.14 -0.03
CA PRO A 47 16.65 -1.24 -0.77
C PRO A 47 16.53 -2.50 -1.62
N THR A 48 17.62 -2.92 -2.26
CA THR A 48 17.67 -4.16 -3.06
C THR A 48 17.37 -5.40 -2.22
N ARG A 49 17.85 -5.45 -0.97
CA ARG A 49 17.56 -6.53 -0.02
C ARG A 49 16.10 -6.48 0.43
N SER A 50 15.61 -5.30 0.78
CA SER A 50 14.22 -5.07 1.18
C SER A 50 13.24 -5.56 0.11
N VAL A 51 13.41 -5.09 -1.13
CA VAL A 51 12.57 -5.47 -2.27
C VAL A 51 12.69 -6.96 -2.59
N ARG A 52 13.89 -7.55 -2.51
CA ARG A 52 14.05 -9.00 -2.72
C ARG A 52 13.20 -9.83 -1.75
N HIS A 53 13.19 -9.47 -0.46
CA HIS A 53 12.36 -10.16 0.52
C HIS A 53 10.87 -9.97 0.24
N LEU A 54 10.45 -8.73 -0.08
CA LEU A 54 9.07 -8.44 -0.44
C LEU A 54 8.62 -9.22 -1.69
N SER A 55 9.39 -9.20 -2.78
CA SER A 55 9.08 -9.93 -4.00
C SER A 55 8.99 -11.43 -3.76
N ALA A 56 9.87 -12.00 -2.93
CA ALA A 56 9.78 -13.42 -2.56
C ALA A 56 8.48 -13.74 -1.81
N ALA A 57 8.09 -12.89 -0.85
CA ALA A 57 6.84 -13.04 -0.11
C ALA A 57 5.61 -12.94 -1.02
N VAL A 58 5.55 -11.94 -1.90
CA VAL A 58 4.45 -11.76 -2.87
C VAL A 58 4.37 -12.98 -3.79
N ARG A 59 5.50 -13.43 -4.34
CA ARG A 59 5.54 -14.60 -5.22
C ARG A 59 4.98 -15.85 -4.55
N LEU A 60 5.36 -16.13 -3.30
CA LEU A 60 4.88 -17.30 -2.56
C LEU A 60 3.38 -17.23 -2.31
N LEU A 61 2.87 -16.07 -1.88
CA LEU A 61 1.44 -15.87 -1.65
C LEU A 61 0.62 -15.98 -2.95
N ARG A 62 1.10 -15.36 -4.04
CA ARG A 62 0.47 -15.48 -5.36
C ARG A 62 0.49 -16.91 -5.89
N ALA A 63 1.58 -17.64 -5.69
CA ALA A 63 1.70 -19.05 -6.08
C ALA A 63 0.75 -19.96 -5.27
N ALA A 64 0.43 -19.59 -4.03
CA ALA A 64 -0.59 -20.27 -3.23
C ALA A 64 -2.02 -19.95 -3.68
N GLY A 65 -2.23 -18.95 -4.54
CA GLY A 65 -3.54 -18.55 -5.05
C GLY A 65 -4.14 -17.30 -4.39
N ALA A 66 -3.45 -16.69 -3.42
CA ALA A 66 -3.92 -15.46 -2.78
C ALA A 66 -3.75 -14.25 -3.71
N GLU A 67 -4.70 -13.33 -3.73
CA GLU A 67 -4.47 -11.97 -4.20
C GLU A 67 -3.52 -11.24 -3.24
N VAL A 68 -2.67 -10.34 -3.75
CA VAL A 68 -1.72 -9.59 -2.91
C VAL A 68 -1.78 -8.12 -3.22
N VAL A 69 -2.06 -7.32 -2.19
CA VAL A 69 -2.05 -5.85 -2.25
C VAL A 69 -0.98 -5.34 -1.29
N VAL A 70 -0.06 -4.53 -1.79
CA VAL A 70 1.02 -3.96 -0.99
C VAL A 70 0.81 -2.46 -0.85
N GLY A 71 0.67 -2.00 0.40
CA GLY A 71 0.87 -0.60 0.74
C GLY A 71 2.36 -0.29 0.76
N THR A 72 2.84 0.51 -0.18
CA THR A 72 4.27 0.81 -0.31
C THR A 72 4.80 1.64 0.87
N CYS A 73 6.13 1.72 1.00
CA CYS A 73 6.79 2.50 2.04
C CYS A 73 6.23 3.94 2.11
N PRO A 74 5.75 4.40 3.27
CA PRO A 74 5.24 5.76 3.44
C PRO A 74 6.38 6.78 3.39
N ASP A 75 6.05 8.04 3.09
CA ASP A 75 7.01 9.15 3.07
C ASP A 75 7.42 9.55 4.49
N LEU A 76 8.57 9.06 4.96
CA LEU A 76 9.07 9.34 6.31
C LEU A 76 9.51 10.80 6.51
N GLY A 77 9.55 11.61 5.45
CA GLY A 77 9.77 13.04 5.58
C GLY A 77 8.55 13.81 6.10
N THR A 78 7.40 13.15 6.27
CA THR A 78 6.21 13.74 6.90
C THR A 78 6.22 13.66 8.43
N ILE A 79 7.15 12.91 9.01
CA ILE A 79 7.26 12.70 10.45
C ILE A 79 7.75 14.00 11.10
N GLU A 80 6.88 14.64 11.89
CA GLU A 80 7.05 15.98 12.46
C GLU A 80 8.38 16.15 13.25
N PRO A 81 8.80 15.20 14.11
CA PRO A 81 10.08 15.30 14.83
C PRO A 81 11.32 15.41 13.94
N VAL A 82 11.28 14.96 12.69
CA VAL A 82 12.47 14.90 11.83
C VAL A 82 12.74 16.27 11.21
N GLN A 83 13.85 16.91 11.59
CA GLN A 83 14.26 18.22 11.07
C GLN A 83 15.14 18.12 9.80
N GLN A 84 15.35 19.26 9.14
CA GLN A 84 16.30 19.32 8.01
C GLN A 84 17.75 19.18 8.50
N PRO A 85 18.65 18.54 7.71
CA PRO A 85 18.45 17.97 6.36
C PRO A 85 17.92 16.53 6.36
N LEU A 86 17.78 15.89 7.53
CA LEU A 86 17.37 14.49 7.66
C LEU A 86 15.98 14.24 7.07
N ARG A 87 15.07 15.21 7.19
CA ARG A 87 13.72 15.15 6.60
C ARG A 87 13.77 14.91 5.09
N TRP A 88 14.63 15.65 4.38
CA TRP A 88 14.82 15.49 2.95
C TRP A 88 15.40 14.11 2.59
N LEU A 89 16.39 13.65 3.36
CA LEU A 89 17.01 12.34 3.16
C LEU A 89 16.00 11.20 3.39
N ALA A 90 15.20 11.29 4.45
CA ALA A 90 14.16 10.33 4.79
C ALA A 90 13.12 10.24 3.67
N ARG A 91 12.59 11.39 3.22
CA ARG A 91 11.67 11.49 2.07
C ARG A 91 12.23 10.83 0.82
N ARG A 92 13.49 11.14 0.48
CA ARG A 92 14.14 10.58 -0.70
C ARG A 92 14.28 9.06 -0.58
N ALA A 93 14.78 8.57 0.55
CA ALA A 93 15.00 7.14 0.77
C ALA A 93 13.68 6.35 0.74
N SER A 94 12.63 6.86 1.40
CA SER A 94 11.33 6.19 1.42
C SER A 94 10.67 6.15 0.04
N ARG A 95 10.73 7.25 -0.74
CA ARG A 95 10.18 7.28 -2.11
C ARG A 95 10.93 6.35 -3.06
N GLN A 96 12.26 6.29 -2.94
CA GLN A 96 13.07 5.35 -3.71
C GLN A 96 12.72 3.91 -3.38
N LEU A 97 12.54 3.59 -2.08
CA LEU A 97 12.10 2.27 -1.67
C LEU A 97 10.68 1.96 -2.20
N ALA A 98 9.73 2.89 -2.07
CA ALA A 98 8.37 2.72 -2.55
C ALA A 98 8.30 2.41 -4.06
N ALA A 99 9.05 3.16 -4.88
CA ALA A 99 9.13 2.90 -6.32
C ALA A 99 9.70 1.50 -6.62
N ALA A 100 10.76 1.10 -5.90
CA ALA A 100 11.36 -0.21 -6.09
C ALA A 100 10.44 -1.35 -5.63
N GLN A 101 9.66 -1.14 -4.55
CA GLN A 101 8.61 -2.06 -4.12
C GLN A 101 7.52 -2.20 -5.18
N THR A 102 7.04 -1.10 -5.78
CA THR A 102 6.05 -1.17 -6.87
C THR A 102 6.50 -2.06 -8.01
N ILE A 103 7.73 -1.87 -8.50
CA ILE A 103 8.30 -2.70 -9.57
C ILE A 103 8.32 -4.17 -9.13
N GLY A 104 8.94 -4.46 -7.98
CA GLY A 104 9.13 -5.83 -7.52
C GLY A 104 7.85 -6.57 -7.12
N VAL A 105 6.78 -5.85 -6.77
CA VAL A 105 5.46 -6.44 -6.46
C VAL A 105 4.66 -6.71 -7.73
N VAL A 106 4.60 -5.73 -8.64
CA VAL A 106 3.84 -5.83 -9.89
C VAL A 106 4.40 -6.96 -10.77
N GLU A 107 5.72 -7.12 -10.82
CA GLU A 107 6.38 -8.21 -11.55
C GLU A 107 6.00 -9.61 -11.02
N GLN A 108 5.58 -9.71 -9.75
CA GLN A 108 5.16 -10.97 -9.13
C GLN A 108 3.64 -11.18 -9.18
N GLY A 109 2.89 -10.30 -9.86
CA GLY A 109 1.43 -10.38 -9.97
C GLY A 109 0.68 -9.80 -8.76
N GLY A 110 1.36 -9.05 -7.90
CA GLY A 110 0.72 -8.24 -6.87
C GLY A 110 0.25 -6.87 -7.39
N ARG A 111 -0.58 -6.20 -6.61
CA ARG A 111 -0.96 -4.79 -6.81
C ARG A 111 -0.30 -3.93 -5.75
N THR A 112 0.07 -2.71 -6.09
CA THR A 112 0.54 -1.74 -5.07
C THR A 112 -0.38 -0.56 -4.95
N VAL A 113 -0.56 -0.09 -3.73
CA VAL A 113 -1.17 1.19 -3.42
C VAL A 113 -0.08 2.08 -2.85
N SER A 114 0.15 3.22 -3.49
CA SER A 114 1.00 4.24 -2.92
C SER A 114 0.34 4.77 -1.66
N LEU A 115 0.91 4.36 -0.54
CA LEU A 115 0.67 4.99 0.75
C LEU A 115 1.54 6.24 0.89
N GLY A 116 2.14 6.75 -0.19
CA GLY A 116 2.94 7.97 -0.21
C GLY A 116 2.19 9.11 0.45
N ASP A 117 2.80 9.73 1.46
CA ASP A 117 2.21 10.62 2.46
C ASP A 117 0.91 10.14 3.17
N LEU A 118 0.32 8.97 2.81
CA LEU A 118 -0.91 8.27 3.24
C LEU A 118 -2.22 9.09 3.23
N LEU A 119 -2.06 10.38 3.47
CA LEU A 119 -2.99 11.45 3.72
C LEU A 119 -2.32 12.82 3.50
N GLY A 120 -1.33 12.97 2.62
CA GLY A 120 -0.35 14.08 2.65
C GLY A 120 -0.78 15.47 3.12
N PRO A 121 -1.74 16.16 2.49
CA PRO A 121 -2.24 17.44 3.01
C PRO A 121 -2.94 17.32 4.37
N GLU A 122 -3.64 16.22 4.60
CA GLU A 122 -4.47 15.94 5.78
C GLU A 122 -3.62 15.54 7.00
N PHE A 123 -2.61 14.68 6.84
CA PHE A 123 -1.62 14.39 7.90
C PHE A 123 -0.72 15.60 8.18
N ALA A 124 -0.34 16.36 7.15
CA ALA A 124 0.43 17.59 7.35
C ALA A 124 -0.42 18.72 7.97
N ALA A 125 -1.73 18.76 7.68
CA ALA A 125 -2.65 19.74 8.26
C ALA A 125 -3.10 19.36 9.68
N ASN A 126 -3.30 18.07 9.95
CA ASN A 126 -3.84 17.55 11.22
C ASN A 126 -2.91 16.50 11.86
N PRO A 127 -1.61 16.78 12.07
CA PRO A 127 -0.66 15.78 12.59
C PRO A 127 -1.04 15.29 13.98
N ARG A 128 -1.65 16.15 14.81
CA ARG A 128 -2.07 15.82 16.18
C ARG A 128 -3.23 14.85 16.28
N GLU A 129 -4.08 14.78 15.25
CA GLU A 129 -5.24 13.89 15.20
C GLU A 129 -4.86 12.54 14.58
N LEU A 130 -3.92 12.58 13.65
CA LEU A 130 -3.65 11.49 12.73
C LEU A 130 -2.38 10.69 13.07
N PHE A 131 -1.51 11.23 13.92
CA PHE A 131 -0.46 10.47 14.61
C PHE A 131 -0.86 10.11 16.04
N GLY A 132 -0.35 8.97 16.49
CA GLY A 132 -0.42 8.59 17.89
C GLY A 132 0.49 9.47 18.77
N PRO A 133 0.48 9.24 20.09
CA PRO A 133 1.22 10.06 21.05
C PRO A 133 2.75 10.03 20.86
N ASP A 134 3.27 9.05 20.12
CA ASP A 134 4.70 8.94 19.77
C ASP A 134 5.12 9.81 18.57
N ASN A 135 4.17 10.49 17.92
CA ASN A 135 4.36 11.29 16.71
C ASN A 135 5.06 10.53 15.58
N TYR A 136 4.92 9.20 15.56
CA TYR A 136 5.55 8.31 14.59
C TYR A 136 4.55 7.34 13.98
N HIS A 137 3.81 6.61 14.80
CA HIS A 137 2.80 5.67 14.31
C HIS A 137 1.47 6.40 14.06
N PRO A 138 0.68 5.98 13.05
CA PRO A 138 -0.66 6.51 12.85
C PRO A 138 -1.54 6.32 14.09
N SER A 139 -2.43 7.29 14.34
CA SER A 139 -3.54 7.13 15.30
C SER A 139 -4.56 6.11 14.77
N ALA A 140 -5.59 5.81 15.56
CA ALA A 140 -6.70 4.98 15.09
C ALA A 140 -7.36 5.56 13.82
N GLU A 141 -7.51 6.89 13.75
CA GLU A 141 -8.05 7.59 12.57
C GLU A 141 -7.05 7.56 11.40
N GLY A 142 -5.76 7.68 11.70
CA GLY A 142 -4.70 7.51 10.70
C GLY A 142 -4.72 6.12 10.06
N TYR A 143 -4.85 5.07 10.86
CA TYR A 143 -5.01 3.69 10.35
C TYR A 143 -6.33 3.47 9.62
N ALA A 144 -7.44 4.05 10.09
CA ALA A 144 -8.73 3.97 9.39
C ALA A 144 -8.60 4.57 7.98
N THR A 145 -7.87 5.68 7.85
CA THR A 145 -7.68 6.29 6.54
C THR A 145 -6.70 5.53 5.65
N ALA A 146 -5.68 4.90 6.24
CA ALA A 146 -4.85 3.93 5.54
C ALA A 146 -5.66 2.78 4.95
N ALA A 147 -6.57 2.23 5.75
CA ALA A 147 -7.48 1.20 5.30
C ALA A 147 -8.37 1.70 4.16
N MET A 148 -8.93 2.91 4.26
CA MET A 148 -9.74 3.52 3.20
C MET A 148 -8.98 3.77 1.89
N ALA A 149 -7.67 4.03 1.94
CA ALA A 149 -6.85 4.17 0.75
C ALA A 149 -6.63 2.81 0.03
N VAL A 150 -6.51 1.73 0.79
CA VAL A 150 -6.23 0.38 0.25
C VAL A 150 -7.51 -0.36 -0.15
N LEU A 151 -8.64 -0.07 0.50
CA LEU A 151 -9.91 -0.77 0.33
C LEU A 151 -10.39 -0.86 -1.13
N PRO A 152 -10.35 0.21 -1.95
CA PRO A 152 -10.77 0.10 -3.35
C PRO A 152 -9.94 -0.91 -4.16
N THR A 153 -8.64 -0.97 -3.92
CA THR A 153 -7.73 -1.90 -4.58
C THR A 153 -7.95 -3.33 -4.10
N VAL A 154 -8.25 -3.52 -2.81
CA VAL A 154 -8.65 -4.82 -2.24
C VAL A 154 -9.94 -5.31 -2.89
N CYS A 155 -10.98 -4.47 -2.96
CA CYS A 155 -12.23 -4.83 -3.61
C CYS A 155 -12.02 -5.15 -5.10
N ALA A 156 -11.21 -4.37 -5.81
CA ALA A 156 -10.89 -4.62 -7.21
C ALA A 156 -10.03 -5.89 -7.43
N ALA A 157 -9.19 -6.27 -6.47
CA ALA A 157 -8.45 -7.53 -6.52
C ALA A 157 -9.39 -8.74 -6.37
N LEU A 158 -10.42 -8.61 -5.53
CA LEU A 158 -11.44 -9.63 -5.30
C LEU A 158 -12.60 -9.62 -6.31
N GLY A 159 -12.58 -8.73 -7.31
CA GLY A 159 -13.68 -8.59 -8.28
C GLY A 159 -14.98 -8.04 -7.70
N LEU A 160 -14.89 -7.33 -6.56
CA LEU A 160 -16.02 -6.72 -5.84
C LEU A 160 -16.21 -5.23 -6.19
N TRP A 161 -15.38 -4.67 -7.08
CA TRP A 161 -15.45 -3.27 -7.49
C TRP A 161 -16.26 -3.11 -8.80
N PRO A 162 -17.07 -2.05 -8.97
CA PRO A 162 -17.85 -1.84 -10.19
C PRO A 162 -16.97 -1.85 -11.45
N ALA A 163 -17.40 -2.61 -12.47
CA ALA A 163 -16.63 -2.82 -13.71
C ALA A 163 -16.42 -1.52 -14.51
N GLU A 164 -17.35 -0.57 -14.43
CA GLU A 164 -17.25 0.75 -15.08
C GLU A 164 -16.09 1.58 -14.51
N GLU A 165 -15.76 1.39 -13.23
CA GLU A 165 -14.65 2.05 -12.55
C GLU A 165 -13.31 1.31 -12.72
N GLU A 166 -13.27 0.23 -13.51
CA GLU A 166 -12.03 -0.45 -13.86
C GLU A 166 -11.34 0.10 -15.10
N ARG A 167 -12.07 0.84 -15.96
CA ARG A 167 -11.51 1.47 -17.16
C ARG A 167 -10.68 2.70 -16.78
N PRO A 168 -9.47 2.88 -17.34
CA PRO A 168 -8.65 4.05 -17.05
C PRO A 168 -9.35 5.34 -17.49
N ASP A 169 -9.47 6.28 -16.56
CA ASP A 169 -9.98 7.63 -16.79
C ASP A 169 -8.81 8.58 -17.12
N VAL A 170 -8.69 8.94 -18.41
CA VAL A 170 -7.64 9.85 -18.92
C VAL A 170 -7.71 11.21 -18.22
N SER A 171 -8.89 11.67 -17.81
CA SER A 171 -9.06 12.94 -17.08
C SER A 171 -8.39 12.93 -15.70
N ARG A 172 -8.17 11.73 -15.14
CA ARG A 172 -7.47 11.50 -13.87
C ARG A 172 -6.01 11.12 -14.05
N ARG A 173 -5.45 11.28 -15.25
CA ARG A 173 -4.10 10.83 -15.60
C ARG A 173 -3.90 9.33 -15.31
N GLU A 174 -4.97 8.54 -15.45
CA GLU A 174 -4.88 7.10 -15.41
C GLU A 174 -4.48 6.58 -16.79
N GLY A 175 -3.78 5.46 -16.83
CA GLY A 175 -3.36 4.91 -18.10
C GLY A 175 -2.30 3.84 -17.99
N PHE A 176 -1.96 3.31 -19.16
CA PHE A 176 -0.91 2.32 -19.30
C PHE A 176 0.44 3.01 -19.43
N LEU A 177 1.37 2.67 -18.54
CA LEU A 177 2.73 3.20 -18.52
C LEU A 177 3.73 2.04 -18.40
N PRO A 178 4.98 2.20 -18.85
CA PRO A 178 6.05 1.30 -18.45
C PRO A 178 6.11 1.21 -16.92
N VAL A 179 6.28 0.01 -16.35
CA VAL A 179 6.21 -0.23 -14.89
C VAL A 179 7.13 0.74 -14.11
N ALA A 180 8.36 0.96 -14.58
CA ALA A 180 9.30 1.88 -13.93
C ALA A 180 8.78 3.34 -13.85
N ARG A 181 8.06 3.79 -14.88
CA ARG A 181 7.46 5.13 -14.90
C ARG A 181 6.24 5.19 -13.99
N ALA A 182 5.36 4.18 -14.04
CA ALA A 182 4.22 4.08 -13.13
C ALA A 182 4.67 4.07 -11.66
N ALA A 183 5.76 3.35 -11.35
CA ALA A 183 6.35 3.29 -10.03
C ALA A 183 6.90 4.64 -9.56
N ALA A 184 7.62 5.38 -10.43
CA ALA A 184 8.15 6.70 -10.09
C ALA A 184 7.03 7.73 -9.85
N GLU A 185 5.98 7.70 -10.68
CA GLU A 185 4.80 8.57 -10.52
C GLU A 185 4.04 8.21 -9.22
N ALA A 186 3.75 6.93 -8.99
CA ALA A 186 3.07 6.45 -7.79
C ALA A 186 3.84 6.78 -6.50
N ALA A 187 5.17 6.66 -6.49
CA ALA A 187 5.99 7.00 -5.32
C ALA A 187 5.93 8.48 -4.92
N SER A 188 5.45 9.36 -5.81
CA SER A 188 5.32 10.79 -5.55
C SER A 188 3.87 11.24 -5.30
N GLU A 189 2.88 10.36 -5.53
CA GLU A 189 1.46 10.70 -5.48
C GLU A 189 0.64 9.67 -4.66
N ALA A 190 0.11 10.13 -3.53
CA ALA A 190 -0.71 9.35 -2.60
C ALA A 190 -1.94 8.72 -3.26
N GLY A 191 -2.29 7.49 -2.84
CA GLY A 191 -3.50 6.79 -3.29
C GLY A 191 -3.42 6.26 -4.72
N THR A 192 -2.26 6.34 -5.37
CA THR A 192 -2.03 5.80 -6.70
C THR A 192 -1.95 4.27 -6.63
N GLU A 193 -2.87 3.58 -7.29
CA GLU A 193 -2.83 2.13 -7.49
C GLU A 193 -2.01 1.82 -8.75
N VAL A 194 -1.12 0.83 -8.65
CA VAL A 194 -0.37 0.28 -9.78
C VAL A 194 -0.58 -1.21 -9.83
N THR A 195 -1.03 -1.72 -10.98
CA THR A 195 -1.23 -3.15 -11.25
C THR A 195 -0.60 -3.51 -12.59
N ALA A 196 -0.23 -4.78 -12.77
CA ALA A 196 0.25 -5.25 -14.06
C ALA A 196 -0.83 -5.05 -15.15
N ALA A 197 -0.38 -4.70 -16.36
CA ALA A 197 -1.20 -4.71 -17.57
C ALA A 197 -0.69 -5.80 -18.53
N MET A 198 -1.58 -6.25 -19.43
CA MET A 198 -1.38 -7.26 -20.49
C MET A 198 0.02 -7.19 -21.18
N PRO A 199 0.54 -8.31 -21.74
CA PRO A 199 1.96 -8.63 -21.67
C PRO A 199 2.86 -7.65 -22.43
N THR A 200 3.91 -7.21 -21.73
CA THR A 200 5.19 -6.64 -22.22
C THR A 200 5.17 -6.07 -23.64
N GLY A 201 4.95 -4.76 -23.75
CA GLY A 201 5.24 -4.04 -24.99
C GLY A 201 6.75 -3.89 -25.24
N PRO A 202 7.16 -3.25 -26.35
CA PRO A 202 8.55 -3.21 -26.84
C PRO A 202 9.56 -2.49 -25.91
N ARG A 203 9.12 -1.93 -24.78
CA ARG A 203 9.96 -1.25 -23.77
C ARG A 203 9.95 -1.93 -22.39
N GLY A 204 9.50 -3.18 -22.30
CA GLY A 204 9.39 -3.94 -21.04
C GLY A 204 7.95 -4.05 -20.52
N PRO A 205 7.75 -4.51 -19.28
CA PRO A 205 6.42 -4.72 -18.71
C PRO A 205 5.66 -3.40 -18.56
N TRP A 206 4.35 -3.46 -18.77
CA TRP A 206 3.45 -2.32 -18.62
C TRP A 206 2.63 -2.47 -17.35
N ALA A 207 2.30 -1.34 -16.73
CA ALA A 207 1.40 -1.25 -15.61
C ALA A 207 0.24 -0.31 -15.94
N LEU A 208 -0.91 -0.61 -15.35
CA LEU A 208 -2.04 0.29 -15.30
C LEU A 208 -1.94 1.11 -14.02
N LEU A 209 -1.84 2.42 -14.19
CA LEU A 209 -1.86 3.40 -13.10
C LEU A 209 -3.30 3.90 -12.91
N LYS A 210 -3.83 3.80 -11.69
CA LYS A 210 -5.19 4.22 -11.31
C LYS A 210 -5.18 5.20 -10.15
N ARG A 211 -6.12 6.14 -10.12
CA ARG A 211 -6.31 7.13 -9.05
C ARG A 211 -7.72 6.97 -8.48
N ARG A 212 -7.84 6.10 -7.47
CA ARG A 212 -9.13 5.77 -6.86
C ARG A 212 -9.66 6.99 -6.08
N ARG A 213 -10.90 7.40 -6.37
CA ARG A 213 -11.56 8.49 -5.62
C ARG A 213 -11.81 8.07 -4.18
N ARG A 214 -11.50 8.96 -3.24
CA ARG A 214 -12.03 8.88 -1.87
C ARG A 214 -13.50 9.23 -1.91
N ARG A 215 -14.37 8.27 -1.62
CA ARG A 215 -15.72 8.58 -1.15
C ARG A 215 -15.77 8.15 0.31
N ARG A 216 -15.92 9.10 1.23
CA ARG A 216 -16.24 8.79 2.62
C ARG A 216 -17.55 8.01 2.56
N VAL A 217 -17.54 6.75 2.96
CA VAL A 217 -18.78 5.98 3.12
C VAL A 217 -19.46 6.62 4.33
N PRO A 218 -20.68 7.16 4.21
CA PRO A 218 -21.41 7.67 5.36
C PRO A 218 -21.53 6.56 6.39
N GLU A 219 -21.24 6.84 7.67
CA GLU A 219 -21.54 5.90 8.73
C GLU A 219 -23.04 5.54 8.66
N PRO A 220 -23.41 4.25 8.77
CA PRO A 220 -24.81 3.90 8.93
C PRO A 220 -25.32 4.58 10.19
N GLN A 221 -26.31 5.47 10.03
CA GLN A 221 -26.96 6.11 11.17
C GLN A 221 -27.44 5.02 12.13
N PRO A 222 -27.12 5.09 13.43
CA PRO A 222 -27.65 4.14 14.39
C PRO A 222 -29.17 4.20 14.30
N ASN A 223 -29.75 3.05 13.95
CA ASN A 223 -31.19 2.90 13.75
C ASN A 223 -31.87 3.43 15.02
N GLN A 224 -32.61 4.54 14.91
CA GLN A 224 -33.39 5.04 16.04
C GLN A 224 -34.43 3.98 16.36
N ILE A 225 -34.20 3.24 17.44
CA ILE A 225 -35.18 2.32 17.99
C ILE A 225 -36.27 3.21 18.58
N THR A 226 -37.35 3.41 17.82
CA THR A 226 -38.58 4.02 18.30
C THR A 226 -39.14 3.11 19.40
N PRO A 227 -39.30 3.59 20.66
CA PRO A 227 -40.00 2.80 21.66
C PRO A 227 -41.46 2.65 21.21
N SER A 228 -41.93 1.40 21.17
CA SER A 228 -43.32 1.07 20.87
C SER A 228 -44.27 1.60 21.96
N PRO A 229 -45.51 1.97 21.58
CA PRO A 229 -46.44 2.74 22.41
C PRO A 229 -46.96 2.00 23.65
#